data_AF-A0AAW0I413-F1
#
_entry.id   AF-A0AAW0I413-F1
#
_cell.length_a   1.000
_cell.length_b   1.000
_cell.length_c   1.000
_cell.angle_alpha   90.00
_cell.angle_beta   90.00
_cell.angle_gamma   90.00
#
_symmetry.space_group_name_H-M   'P 1'
#
loop_
_entity.id
_entity.type
_entity.pdbx_description
1 polymer ?
#
loop_
_entity_poly.entity_id
_entity_poly.type
_entity_poly.pdbx_seq_one_letter_code
_entity_poly.pdbx_strand_id
1 'polypeptide(L)'
;MSGYKRMRRQHQKQLIALENKLKAEMDEHRLKLQKEVETHANNSSIELEKLAKKQVATIEKEAKVAAADEKKFQQQILAQQKKDLTTFLESQKKQYKICKEKIKEEMNEDHSTPKKEKQERISKHKENLQHTQAEEEAHLLTQQRLYYDRNCRFFKRKIMIKRHEVEQQNIREVSVTPRRPRGSGGPVSSIPVPLAVSTHTACQGMKLPAVRESHFCISAFPIGLKQGQSCVRIKVRVHSATPSRA
;
A
#
# COMPACT_ATOMS: atom_id res chain seq x y z
N MET A 1 13.37 43.65 -81.92
CA MET A 1 13.33 42.41 -81.09
C MET A 1 13.99 42.51 -79.69
N SER A 2 14.69 43.61 -79.30
CA SER A 2 15.45 43.70 -78.03
C SER A 2 14.62 43.96 -76.75
N GLY A 3 13.53 44.76 -76.83
CA GLY A 3 12.74 45.17 -75.66
C GLY A 3 12.01 44.02 -74.94
N TYR A 4 11.38 43.12 -75.70
CA TYR A 4 10.65 41.98 -75.14
C TYR A 4 11.54 41.04 -74.30
N LYS A 5 12.78 40.77 -74.77
CA LYS A 5 13.73 39.91 -74.05
C LYS A 5 14.14 40.50 -72.69
N ARG A 6 14.24 41.83 -72.59
CA ARG A 6 14.54 42.53 -71.33
C ARG A 6 13.35 42.46 -70.37
N MET A 7 12.15 42.73 -70.87
CA MET A 7 10.92 42.64 -70.08
C MET A 7 10.71 41.20 -69.56
N ARG A 8 10.94 40.17 -70.40
CA ARG A 8 10.89 38.76 -69.95
C ARG A 8 11.88 38.47 -68.83
N ARG A 9 13.13 38.93 -68.93
CA ARG A 9 14.15 38.76 -67.87
C ARG A 9 13.75 39.48 -66.58
N GLN A 10 13.16 40.67 -66.69
CA GLN A 10 12.67 41.42 -65.54
C GLN A 10 11.53 40.68 -64.83
N HIS A 11 10.56 40.16 -65.58
CA HIS A 11 9.48 39.35 -65.00
C HIS A 11 10.00 38.05 -64.39
N GLN A 12 10.94 37.36 -65.06
CA GLN A 12 11.56 36.17 -64.49
C GLN A 12 12.29 36.48 -63.18
N LYS A 13 13.00 37.62 -63.11
CA LYS A 13 13.64 38.08 -61.87
C LYS A 13 12.61 38.39 -60.77
N GLN A 14 11.48 39.02 -61.11
CA GLN A 14 10.39 39.28 -60.17
C GLN A 14 9.77 37.99 -59.64
N LEU A 15 9.53 37.00 -60.51
CA LEU A 15 9.02 35.68 -60.11
C LEU A 15 9.97 34.97 -59.14
N ILE A 16 11.26 34.90 -59.47
CA ILE A 16 12.28 34.30 -58.58
C ILE A 16 12.34 35.04 -57.24
N ALA A 17 12.26 36.37 -57.24
CA ALA A 17 12.27 37.16 -56.01
C ALA A 17 11.03 36.87 -55.13
N LEU A 18 9.85 36.74 -55.73
CA LEU A 18 8.62 36.37 -55.02
C LEU A 18 8.66 34.94 -54.49
N GLU A 19 9.14 33.98 -55.29
CA GLU A 19 9.33 32.59 -54.86
C GLU A 19 10.28 32.49 -53.66
N ASN A 20 11.39 33.22 -53.68
CA ASN A 20 12.35 33.24 -52.58
C ASN A 20 11.77 33.92 -51.33
N LYS A 21 10.98 34.99 -51.51
CA LYS A 21 10.30 35.66 -50.39
C LYS A 21 9.31 34.71 -49.71
N LEU A 22 8.47 34.03 -50.48
CA LEU A 22 7.51 33.06 -49.93
C LEU A 22 8.21 31.88 -49.25
N LYS A 23 9.32 31.37 -49.80
CA LYS A 23 10.13 30.34 -49.14
C LYS A 23 10.68 30.82 -47.79
N ALA A 24 11.23 32.03 -47.75
CA ALA A 24 11.74 32.61 -46.50
C ALA A 24 10.63 32.80 -45.46
N GLU A 25 9.45 33.28 -45.86
CA GLU A 25 8.29 33.41 -44.98
C GLU A 25 7.81 32.04 -44.45
N MET A 26 7.77 31.01 -45.31
CA MET A 26 7.44 29.65 -44.91
C MET A 26 8.44 29.06 -43.92
N ASP A 27 9.74 29.26 -44.15
CA ASP A 27 10.80 28.82 -43.24
C ASP A 27 10.72 29.55 -41.89
N GLU A 28 10.43 30.85 -41.89
CA GLU A 28 10.24 31.64 -40.68
C GLU A 28 9.04 31.13 -39.86
N HIS A 29 7.90 30.88 -40.49
CA HIS A 29 6.72 30.31 -39.83
C HIS A 29 6.99 28.91 -39.27
N ARG A 30 7.69 28.06 -40.04
CA ARG A 30 8.09 26.73 -39.58
C ARG A 30 8.98 26.81 -38.34
N LEU A 31 10.00 27.67 -38.34
CA LEU A 31 10.90 27.84 -37.20
C LEU A 31 10.20 28.41 -35.97
N LYS A 32 9.27 29.36 -36.15
CA LYS A 32 8.43 29.88 -35.05
C LYS A 32 7.59 28.78 -34.41
N LEU A 33 6.87 28.00 -35.23
CA LEU A 33 6.05 26.89 -34.75
C LEU A 33 6.90 25.82 -34.03
N GLN A 34 8.06 25.49 -34.59
CA GLN A 34 8.97 24.54 -33.95
C GLN A 34 9.40 25.03 -32.56
N LYS A 35 9.80 26.31 -32.45
CA LYS A 35 10.19 26.91 -31.17
C LYS A 35 9.04 26.95 -30.16
N GLU A 36 7.83 27.27 -30.59
CA GLU A 36 6.64 27.25 -29.74
C GLU A 36 6.33 25.85 -29.22
N VAL A 37 6.38 24.84 -30.09
CA VAL A 37 6.18 23.43 -29.69
C VAL A 37 7.23 22.97 -28.69
N GLU A 38 8.51 23.27 -28.95
CA GLU A 38 9.60 22.94 -28.02
C GLU A 38 9.42 23.66 -26.67
N THR A 39 9.01 24.93 -26.69
CA THR A 39 8.74 25.71 -25.48
C THR A 39 7.57 25.11 -24.68
N HIS A 40 6.47 24.76 -25.34
CA HIS A 40 5.33 24.10 -24.71
C HIS A 40 5.69 22.72 -24.15
N ALA A 41 6.49 21.93 -24.86
CA ALA A 41 6.97 20.64 -24.40
C ALA A 41 7.85 20.79 -23.15
N ASN A 42 8.79 21.72 -23.16
CA ASN A 42 9.67 22.00 -22.01
C ASN A 42 8.88 22.48 -20.79
N ASN A 43 7.94 23.42 -20.98
CA ASN A 43 7.09 23.91 -19.90
C ASN A 43 6.22 22.78 -19.32
N SER A 44 5.63 21.94 -20.17
CA SER A 44 4.82 20.80 -19.74
C SER A 44 5.67 19.79 -18.95
N SER A 45 6.88 19.51 -19.41
CA SER A 45 7.82 18.62 -18.71
C SER A 45 8.15 19.14 -17.30
N ILE A 46 8.42 20.44 -17.16
CA ILE A 46 8.73 21.06 -15.86
C ILE A 46 7.53 20.97 -14.92
N GLU A 47 6.31 21.25 -15.39
CA GLU A 47 5.11 21.17 -14.57
C GLU A 47 4.80 19.73 -14.13
N LEU A 48 5.01 18.75 -15.01
CA LEU A 48 4.88 17.33 -14.66
C LEU A 48 5.89 16.92 -13.58
N GLU A 49 7.15 17.37 -13.67
CA GLU A 49 8.16 17.08 -12.66
C GLU A 49 7.82 17.73 -11.31
N LYS A 50 7.35 18.99 -11.31
CA LYS A 50 6.86 19.67 -10.09
C LYS A 50 5.68 18.92 -9.47
N LEU A 51 4.73 18.47 -10.29
CA LEU A 51 3.58 17.70 -9.83
C LEU A 51 4.02 16.36 -9.20
N ALA A 52 4.92 15.65 -9.87
CA ALA A 52 5.46 14.38 -9.36
C ALA A 52 6.15 14.57 -8.00
N LYS A 53 6.98 15.61 -7.85
CA LYS A 53 7.63 15.95 -6.56
C LYS A 53 6.61 16.25 -5.47
N LYS A 54 5.55 17.00 -5.78
CA LYS A 54 4.45 17.28 -4.84
C LYS A 54 3.73 15.99 -4.42
N GLN A 55 3.44 15.11 -5.37
CA GLN A 55 2.78 13.83 -5.09
C GLN A 55 3.61 12.94 -4.15
N VAL A 56 4.91 12.81 -4.41
CA VAL A 56 5.82 12.07 -3.53
C VAL A 56 5.81 12.65 -2.10
N ALA A 57 5.92 13.97 -1.98
CA ALA A 57 5.89 14.63 -0.67
C ALA A 57 4.56 14.43 0.07
N THR A 58 3.43 14.42 -0.63
CA THR A 58 2.11 14.12 -0.04
C THR A 58 2.04 12.68 0.45
N ILE A 59 2.45 11.71 -0.37
CA ILE A 59 2.47 10.29 0.00
C ILE A 59 3.35 10.06 1.25
N GLU A 60 4.52 10.70 1.31
CA GLU A 60 5.40 10.60 2.48
C GLU A 60 4.77 11.20 3.75
N LYS A 61 4.09 12.34 3.63
CA LYS A 61 3.38 12.96 4.75
C LYS A 61 2.26 12.05 5.25
N GLU A 62 1.43 11.53 4.35
CA GLU A 62 0.35 10.61 4.68
C GLU A 62 0.86 9.31 5.32
N ALA A 63 1.96 8.75 4.80
CA ALA A 63 2.61 7.58 5.38
C ALA A 63 3.10 7.83 6.81
N LYS A 64 3.67 9.02 7.08
CA LYS A 64 4.10 9.41 8.44
C LYS A 64 2.92 9.57 9.40
N VAL A 65 1.84 10.20 8.95
CA VAL A 65 0.61 10.34 9.77
C VAL A 65 0.00 8.97 10.06
N ALA A 66 -0.13 8.12 9.04
CA ALA A 66 -0.61 6.75 9.17
C ALA A 66 0.20 5.93 10.20
N ALA A 67 1.53 6.02 10.15
CA ALA A 67 2.41 5.33 11.10
C ALA A 67 2.29 5.89 12.53
N ALA A 68 2.08 7.20 12.68
CA ALA A 68 1.87 7.81 13.99
C ALA A 68 0.54 7.38 14.61
N ASP A 69 -0.54 7.35 13.82
CA ASP A 69 -1.84 6.88 14.27
C ASP A 69 -1.84 5.38 14.58
N GLU A 70 -1.10 4.58 13.81
CA GLU A 70 -0.89 3.16 14.12
C GLU A 70 -0.24 2.98 15.51
N LYS A 71 0.81 3.76 15.81
CA LYS A 71 1.48 3.71 17.12
C LYS A 71 0.56 4.11 18.26
N LYS A 72 -0.23 5.17 18.10
CA LYS A 72 -1.21 5.60 19.11
C LYS A 72 -2.24 4.51 19.37
N PHE A 73 -2.76 3.90 18.32
CA PHE A 73 -3.71 2.81 18.42
C PHE A 73 -3.12 1.56 19.11
N GLN A 74 -1.89 1.18 18.76
CA GLN A 74 -1.16 0.10 19.42
C GLN A 74 -0.94 0.37 20.91
N GLN A 75 -0.52 1.59 21.27
CA GLN A 75 -0.34 2.00 22.67
C GLN A 75 -1.64 1.93 23.45
N GLN A 76 -2.75 2.37 22.86
CA GLN A 76 -4.06 2.28 23.49
C GLN A 76 -4.47 0.83 23.79
N ILE A 77 -4.26 -0.09 22.83
CA ILE A 77 -4.54 -1.51 23.03
C ILE A 77 -3.67 -2.07 24.17
N LEU A 78 -2.36 -1.80 24.14
CA LEU A 78 -1.44 -2.30 25.16
C LEU A 78 -1.74 -1.74 26.56
N ALA A 79 -2.10 -0.46 26.64
CA ALA A 79 -2.51 0.17 27.89
C ALA A 79 -3.76 -0.49 28.47
N GLN A 80 -4.76 -0.78 27.62
CA GLN A 80 -5.97 -1.49 28.02
C GLN A 80 -5.66 -2.92 28.48
N GLN A 81 -4.86 -3.67 27.70
CA GLN A 81 -4.45 -5.04 28.04
C GLN A 81 -3.71 -5.11 29.37
N LYS A 82 -2.83 -4.15 29.64
CA LYS A 82 -2.13 -4.03 30.93
C LYS A 82 -3.11 -3.79 32.07
N LYS A 83 -4.07 -2.87 31.90
CA LYS A 83 -5.10 -2.57 32.91
C LYS A 83 -5.98 -3.80 33.20
N ASP A 84 -6.39 -4.51 32.16
CA ASP A 84 -7.22 -5.71 32.29
C ASP A 84 -6.45 -6.82 33.00
N LEU A 85 -5.17 -7.02 32.64
CA LEU A 85 -4.30 -7.99 33.30
C LEU A 85 -4.10 -7.67 34.79
N THR A 86 -3.81 -6.41 35.14
CA THR A 86 -3.67 -6.01 36.56
C THR A 86 -4.95 -6.26 37.35
N THR A 87 -6.10 -5.91 36.78
CA THR A 87 -7.41 -6.12 37.41
C THR A 87 -7.71 -7.61 37.59
N PHE A 88 -7.37 -8.42 36.59
CA PHE A 88 -7.54 -9.87 36.61
C PHE A 88 -6.69 -10.53 37.70
N LEU A 89 -5.41 -10.19 37.80
CA LEU A 89 -4.51 -10.72 38.83
C LEU A 89 -4.93 -10.32 40.26
N GLU A 90 -5.40 -9.09 40.44
CA GLU A 90 -5.97 -8.65 41.72
C GLU A 90 -7.22 -9.46 42.11
N SER A 91 -8.08 -9.77 41.13
CA SER A 91 -9.25 -10.61 41.33
C SER A 91 -8.84 -12.04 41.71
N GLN A 92 -7.91 -12.67 40.98
CA GLN A 92 -7.39 -14.00 41.31
C GLN A 92 -6.83 -14.06 42.73
N LYS A 93 -6.06 -13.06 43.14
CA LYS A 93 -5.49 -12.99 44.49
C LYS A 93 -6.57 -12.92 45.56
N LYS A 94 -7.66 -12.19 45.33
CA LYS A 94 -8.82 -12.13 46.24
C LYS A 94 -9.56 -13.47 46.29
N GLN A 95 -9.84 -14.07 45.13
CA GLN A 95 -10.50 -15.37 45.03
C GLN A 95 -9.68 -16.47 45.71
N TYR A 96 -8.37 -16.50 45.49
CA TYR A 96 -7.47 -17.45 46.14
C TYR A 96 -7.54 -17.36 47.67
N LYS A 97 -7.55 -16.14 48.23
CA LYS A 97 -7.71 -15.94 49.68
C LYS A 97 -9.04 -16.50 50.17
N ILE A 98 -10.14 -16.18 49.50
CA ILE A 98 -11.49 -16.64 49.89
C ILE A 98 -11.58 -18.17 49.80
N CYS A 99 -11.21 -18.78 48.68
CA CYS A 99 -11.25 -20.23 48.49
C CYS A 99 -10.32 -20.96 49.46
N LYS A 100 -9.14 -20.40 49.76
CA LYS A 100 -8.21 -20.97 50.74
C LYS A 100 -8.78 -21.00 52.15
N GLU A 101 -9.49 -19.95 52.58
CA GLU A 101 -10.13 -19.96 53.91
C GLU A 101 -11.35 -20.90 53.93
N LYS A 102 -12.19 -20.91 52.88
CA LYS A 102 -13.33 -21.84 52.76
C LYS A 102 -12.93 -23.30 52.90
N ILE A 103 -11.93 -23.77 52.14
CA ILE A 103 -11.51 -25.18 52.21
C ILE A 103 -10.88 -25.54 53.56
N LYS A 104 -10.29 -24.56 54.28
CA LYS A 104 -9.80 -24.80 55.64
C LYS A 104 -10.96 -24.95 56.63
N GLU A 105 -11.99 -24.10 56.51
CA GLU A 105 -13.20 -24.15 57.34
C GLU A 105 -13.96 -25.46 57.13
N GLU A 106 -14.27 -25.80 55.86
CA GLU A 106 -14.95 -27.05 55.48
C GLU A 106 -14.22 -28.30 56.02
N MET A 107 -12.89 -28.34 55.93
CA MET A 107 -12.09 -29.46 56.44
C MET A 107 -11.93 -29.47 57.96
N ASN A 108 -12.15 -28.34 58.64
CA ASN A 108 -12.13 -28.28 60.09
C ASN A 108 -13.40 -28.85 60.72
N GLU A 109 -14.57 -28.62 60.09
CA GLU A 109 -15.87 -29.16 60.51
C GLU A 109 -15.99 -30.68 60.36
N ASP A 110 -15.16 -31.27 59.52
CA ASP A 110 -15.27 -32.67 59.11
C ASP A 110 -14.62 -33.64 60.13
N HIS A 111 -15.19 -33.85 61.32
CA HIS A 111 -14.52 -34.56 62.42
C HIS A 111 -14.17 -36.06 62.17
N SER A 112 -14.73 -36.67 61.12
CA SER A 112 -14.58 -38.10 60.80
C SER A 112 -13.30 -38.44 60.01
N THR A 113 -12.72 -37.48 59.27
CA THR A 113 -11.58 -37.73 58.38
C THR A 113 -10.22 -37.63 59.12
N PRO A 114 -9.31 -38.61 58.95
CA PRO A 114 -7.98 -38.57 59.56
C PRO A 114 -7.14 -37.35 59.14
N LYS A 115 -6.37 -36.77 60.07
CA LYS A 115 -5.55 -35.55 59.86
C LYS A 115 -4.66 -35.58 58.61
N LYS A 116 -4.04 -36.73 58.31
CA LYS A 116 -3.14 -36.88 57.15
C LYS A 116 -3.89 -36.71 55.84
N GLU A 117 -5.09 -37.28 55.75
CA GLU A 117 -5.94 -37.23 54.56
C GLU A 117 -6.53 -35.83 54.36
N LYS A 118 -6.94 -35.15 55.45
CA LYS A 118 -7.36 -33.75 55.40
C LYS A 118 -6.27 -32.84 54.84
N GLN A 119 -5.03 -33.00 55.31
CA GLN A 119 -3.90 -32.20 54.85
C GLN A 119 -3.63 -32.41 53.35
N GLU A 120 -3.70 -33.66 52.88
CA GLU A 120 -3.53 -33.99 51.47
C GLU A 120 -4.64 -33.41 50.59
N ARG A 121 -5.91 -33.51 51.02
CA ARG A 121 -7.04 -32.91 50.30
C ARG A 121 -6.92 -31.38 50.20
N ILE A 122 -6.53 -30.71 51.29
CA ILE A 122 -6.30 -29.26 51.29
C ILE A 122 -5.14 -28.89 50.35
N SER A 123 -4.05 -29.67 50.34
CA SER A 123 -2.91 -29.43 49.44
C SER A 123 -3.32 -29.56 47.97
N LYS A 124 -3.97 -30.67 47.63
CA LYS A 124 -4.45 -30.96 46.27
C LYS A 124 -5.45 -29.90 45.79
N HIS A 125 -6.34 -29.43 46.65
CA HIS A 125 -7.27 -28.36 46.31
C HIS A 125 -6.55 -27.04 45.99
N LYS A 126 -5.53 -26.67 46.77
CA LYS A 126 -4.72 -25.47 46.51
C LYS A 126 -3.92 -25.58 45.21
N GLU A 127 -3.32 -26.73 44.94
CA GLU A 127 -2.60 -26.99 43.70
C GLU A 127 -3.52 -26.90 42.49
N ASN A 128 -4.68 -27.55 42.53
CA ASN A 128 -5.68 -27.47 41.47
C ASN A 128 -6.12 -26.02 41.23
N LEU A 129 -6.39 -25.27 42.30
CA LEU A 129 -6.78 -23.86 42.19
C LEU A 129 -5.70 -23.00 41.54
N GLN A 130 -4.43 -23.18 41.92
CA GLN A 130 -3.31 -22.47 41.30
C GLN A 130 -3.12 -22.87 39.83
N HIS A 131 -3.28 -24.15 39.52
CA HIS A 131 -3.21 -24.65 38.16
C HIS A 131 -4.29 -24.02 37.27
N THR A 132 -5.54 -24.02 37.72
CA THR A 132 -6.65 -23.38 36.98
C THR A 132 -6.40 -21.88 36.82
N GLN A 133 -5.90 -21.20 37.86
CA GLN A 133 -5.53 -19.79 37.77
C GLN A 133 -4.44 -19.51 36.72
N ALA A 134 -3.40 -20.34 36.67
CA ALA A 134 -2.34 -20.22 35.68
C ALA A 134 -2.85 -20.47 34.24
N GLU A 135 -3.75 -21.43 34.05
CA GLU A 135 -4.39 -21.70 32.75
C GLU A 135 -5.24 -20.52 32.29
N GLU A 136 -6.05 -19.94 33.17
CA GLU A 136 -6.88 -18.78 32.86
C GLU A 136 -6.04 -17.55 32.50
N GLU A 137 -4.93 -17.30 33.20
CA GLU A 137 -3.99 -16.23 32.87
C GLU A 137 -3.36 -16.45 31.48
N ALA A 138 -2.89 -17.67 31.20
CA ALA A 138 -2.32 -18.02 29.89
C ALA A 138 -3.35 -17.84 28.75
N HIS A 139 -4.60 -18.20 29.01
CA HIS A 139 -5.70 -18.00 28.07
C HIS A 139 -5.97 -16.51 27.83
N LEU A 140 -6.03 -15.68 28.88
CA LEU A 140 -6.19 -14.23 28.76
C LEU A 140 -5.06 -13.61 27.92
N LEU A 141 -3.80 -13.94 28.21
CA LEU A 141 -2.65 -13.43 27.46
C LEU A 141 -2.69 -13.84 25.98
N THR A 142 -3.12 -15.07 25.70
CA THR A 142 -3.31 -15.56 24.34
C THR A 142 -4.39 -14.76 23.61
N GLN A 143 -5.54 -14.52 24.25
CA GLN A 143 -6.61 -13.70 23.70
C GLN A 143 -6.17 -12.26 23.45
N GLN A 144 -5.44 -11.65 24.40
CA GLN A 144 -4.87 -10.31 24.24
C GLN A 144 -3.94 -10.25 23.02
N ARG A 145 -3.04 -11.22 22.85
CA ARG A 145 -2.15 -11.29 21.69
C ARG A 145 -2.93 -11.41 20.37
N LEU A 146 -3.90 -12.31 20.29
CA LEU A 146 -4.72 -12.49 19.09
C LEU A 146 -5.53 -11.24 18.75
N TYR A 147 -6.06 -10.56 19.78
CA TYR A 147 -6.76 -9.29 19.61
C TYR A 147 -5.84 -8.21 19.05
N TYR A 148 -4.64 -8.05 19.62
CA TYR A 148 -3.65 -7.09 19.14
C TYR A 148 -3.28 -7.35 17.67
N ASP A 149 -2.95 -8.59 17.33
CA ASP A 149 -2.56 -8.99 15.98
C ASP A 149 -3.69 -8.74 14.96
N ARG A 150 -4.92 -9.12 15.31
CA ARG A 150 -6.10 -8.91 14.46
C ARG A 150 -6.33 -7.43 14.19
N ASN A 151 -6.28 -6.61 15.24
CA ASN A 151 -6.55 -5.17 15.14
C ASN A 151 -5.43 -4.43 14.39
N CYS A 152 -4.16 -4.79 14.60
CA CYS A 152 -3.05 -4.22 13.83
C CYS A 152 -3.18 -4.53 12.33
N ARG A 153 -3.50 -5.78 11.97
CA ARG A 153 -3.75 -6.16 10.56
C ARG A 153 -4.93 -5.42 9.97
N PHE A 154 -6.03 -5.32 10.73
CA PHE A 154 -7.22 -4.59 10.30
C PHE A 154 -6.93 -3.12 10.04
N PHE A 155 -6.19 -2.46 10.94
CA PHE A 155 -5.79 -1.06 10.79
C PHE A 155 -4.93 -0.83 9.54
N LYS A 156 -3.88 -1.65 9.35
CA LYS A 156 -3.02 -1.59 8.15
C LYS A 156 -3.82 -1.78 6.86
N ARG A 157 -4.75 -2.75 6.85
CA ARG A 157 -5.64 -2.99 5.70
C ARG A 157 -6.53 -1.77 5.43
N LYS A 158 -7.12 -1.17 6.46
CA LYS A 158 -7.98 0.02 6.33
C LYS A 158 -7.22 1.20 5.72
N ILE A 159 -5.99 1.44 6.16
CA ILE A 159 -5.14 2.51 5.59
C ILE A 159 -4.79 2.21 4.12
N MET A 160 -4.39 0.97 3.82
CA MET A 160 -4.08 0.57 2.45
C MET A 160 -5.27 0.78 1.50
N ILE A 161 -6.47 0.38 1.91
CA ILE A 161 -7.69 0.55 1.12
C ILE A 161 -7.97 2.03 0.87
N LYS A 162 -7.94 2.87 1.91
CA LYS A 162 -8.14 4.32 1.76
C LYS A 162 -7.14 4.95 0.78
N ARG A 163 -5.86 4.57 0.86
CA ARG A 163 -4.83 5.04 -0.08
C ARG A 163 -5.18 4.65 -1.51
N HIS A 164 -5.60 3.39 -1.71
CA HIS A 164 -5.98 2.90 -3.03
C HIS A 164 -7.24 3.61 -3.57
N GLU A 165 -8.24 3.89 -2.72
CA GLU A 165 -9.43 4.64 -3.11
C GLU A 165 -9.08 6.04 -3.61
N VAL A 166 -8.20 6.74 -2.91
CA VAL A 166 -7.69 8.06 -3.34
C VAL A 166 -6.90 7.96 -4.64
N GLU A 167 -6.04 6.95 -4.79
CA GLU A 167 -5.29 6.71 -6.02
C GLU A 167 -6.22 6.46 -7.22
N GLN A 168 -7.27 5.66 -7.03
CA GLN A 168 -8.28 5.40 -8.06
C GLN A 168 -9.07 6.67 -8.43
N GLN A 169 -9.39 7.51 -7.44
CA GLN A 169 -10.04 8.79 -7.68
C GLN A 169 -9.15 9.72 -8.50
N ASN A 170 -7.85 9.80 -8.17
CA ASN A 170 -6.89 10.58 -8.94
C ASN A 170 -6.78 10.08 -10.39
N ILE A 171 -6.74 8.77 -10.61
CA ILE A 171 -6.72 8.18 -11.97
C ILE A 171 -7.98 8.56 -12.75
N ARG A 172 -9.16 8.52 -12.11
CA ARG A 172 -10.42 8.94 -12.73
C ARG A 172 -10.40 10.41 -13.11
N GLU A 173 -9.97 11.30 -12.23
CA GLU A 173 -9.90 12.74 -12.49
C GLU A 173 -8.92 13.07 -13.63
N VAL A 174 -7.77 12.39 -13.68
CA VAL A 174 -6.80 12.51 -14.78
C VAL A 174 -7.33 11.92 -16.09
N SER A 175 -8.14 10.85 -16.04
CA SER A 175 -8.77 10.27 -17.24
C SER A 175 -9.92 11.13 -17.79
N VAL A 176 -10.51 12.01 -16.98
CA VAL A 176 -11.63 12.88 -17.37
C VAL A 176 -11.14 14.22 -17.97
N THR A 177 -9.84 14.53 -17.90
CA THR A 177 -9.23 15.71 -18.53
C THR A 177 -8.13 15.27 -19.51
N PRO A 178 -8.32 15.39 -20.84
CA PRO A 178 -8.63 16.66 -21.49
C PRO A 178 -9.80 16.58 -22.51
N ARG A 179 -10.88 17.35 -22.29
CA ARG A 179 -11.70 17.80 -23.41
C ARG A 179 -10.91 18.87 -24.16
N ARG A 180 -10.37 18.50 -25.33
CA ARG A 180 -9.87 19.45 -26.33
C ARG A 180 -10.86 20.62 -26.49
N PRO A 181 -10.41 21.87 -26.70
CA PRO A 181 -11.28 22.91 -27.19
C PRO A 181 -11.89 22.42 -28.50
N ARG A 182 -13.24 22.36 -28.58
CA ARG A 182 -13.93 22.16 -29.85
C ARG A 182 -13.76 23.44 -30.67
N GLY A 183 -12.67 23.54 -31.41
CA GLY A 183 -12.44 24.55 -32.44
C GLY A 183 -12.42 23.89 -33.81
N SER A 184 -13.51 24.08 -34.55
CA SER A 184 -13.66 24.08 -36.02
C SER A 184 -12.72 23.23 -36.90
N GLY A 185 -13.32 22.19 -37.48
CA GLY A 185 -13.10 21.58 -38.80
C GLY A 185 -11.86 21.89 -39.64
N GLY A 186 -11.06 20.84 -39.87
CA GLY A 186 -10.16 20.66 -41.02
C GLY A 186 -9.54 19.25 -40.96
N PRO A 187 -9.42 18.51 -42.07
CA PRO A 187 -8.84 17.17 -42.05
C PRO A 187 -7.32 17.29 -42.00
N VAL A 188 -6.74 17.08 -40.81
CA VAL A 188 -5.28 16.95 -40.68
C VAL A 188 -4.96 15.47 -40.52
N SER A 189 -4.10 15.01 -41.41
CA SER A 189 -3.57 13.66 -41.49
C SER A 189 -3.12 13.11 -40.14
N SER A 190 -3.50 11.86 -39.93
CA SER A 190 -3.13 11.00 -38.81
C SER A 190 -1.61 10.89 -38.67
N ILE A 191 -1.05 11.61 -37.69
CA ILE A 191 0.24 11.26 -37.08
C ILE A 191 -0.08 10.46 -35.81
N PRO A 192 0.24 9.15 -35.76
CA PRO A 192 0.10 8.41 -34.52
C PRO A 192 1.24 8.83 -33.58
N VAL A 193 0.91 9.59 -32.53
CA VAL A 193 1.82 9.80 -31.40
C VAL A 193 1.62 8.62 -30.44
N PRO A 194 2.61 7.74 -30.23
CA PRO A 194 2.50 6.70 -29.24
C PRO A 194 2.80 7.29 -27.87
N LEU A 195 1.79 7.90 -27.23
CA LEU A 195 1.84 8.23 -25.80
C LEU A 195 1.16 7.10 -25.02
N ALA A 196 1.75 5.92 -25.11
CA ALA A 196 1.61 4.89 -24.09
C ALA A 196 2.81 5.02 -23.16
N VAL A 197 2.79 6.02 -22.28
CA VAL A 197 3.62 5.98 -21.08
C VAL A 197 2.96 4.95 -20.18
N SER A 198 3.36 3.69 -20.40
CA SER A 198 3.13 2.62 -19.45
C SER A 198 3.89 2.98 -18.19
N THR A 199 3.23 3.62 -17.23
CA THR A 199 3.72 3.70 -15.86
C THR A 199 3.63 2.31 -15.26
N HIS A 200 4.56 1.43 -15.65
CA HIS A 200 5.02 0.39 -14.76
C HIS A 200 5.73 1.11 -13.60
N THR A 201 4.94 1.52 -12.61
CA THR A 201 5.48 1.80 -11.28
C THR A 201 5.98 0.45 -10.77
N ALA A 202 7.27 0.23 -10.97
CA ALA A 202 8.00 -0.85 -10.36
C ALA A 202 7.71 -0.83 -8.86
N CYS A 203 7.04 -1.86 -8.36
CA CYS A 203 7.09 -2.27 -6.96
C CYS A 203 8.54 -2.69 -6.63
N GLN A 204 9.46 -1.73 -6.60
CA GLN A 204 10.79 -1.89 -6.01
C GLN A 204 10.78 -1.13 -4.68
N GLY A 205 10.84 -1.86 -3.57
CA GLY A 205 11.02 -1.24 -2.26
C GLY A 205 10.14 -1.77 -1.14
N MET A 206 9.89 -3.08 -1.04
CA MET A 206 9.59 -3.68 0.26
C MET A 206 10.62 -4.77 0.54
N LYS A 207 11.68 -4.42 1.29
CA LYS A 207 12.51 -5.41 1.99
C LYS A 207 11.60 -6.13 2.98
N LEU A 208 11.18 -7.34 2.62
CA LEU A 208 10.57 -8.29 3.55
C LEU A 208 11.65 -8.82 4.51
N PRO A 209 11.37 -8.95 5.82
CA PRO A 209 12.31 -9.57 6.74
C PRO A 209 12.46 -11.07 6.42
N ALA A 210 13.67 -11.58 6.58
CA ALA A 210 14.02 -12.97 6.34
C ALA A 210 13.23 -13.90 7.27
N VAL A 211 12.24 -14.60 6.72
CA VAL A 211 11.56 -15.72 7.37
C VAL A 211 12.09 -17.00 6.75
N ARG A 212 12.76 -17.82 7.56
CA ARG A 212 13.20 -19.17 7.20
C ARG A 212 11.95 -20.05 6.99
N GLU A 213 11.92 -20.70 5.84
CA GLU A 213 10.91 -21.67 5.38
C GLU A 213 9.46 -21.16 5.36
N SER A 214 8.96 -20.93 4.15
CA SER A 214 7.54 -20.66 3.93
C SER A 214 7.12 -21.22 2.58
N HIS A 215 6.09 -22.08 2.59
CA HIS A 215 5.40 -22.49 1.38
C HIS A 215 4.67 -21.29 0.77
N PHE A 216 5.14 -20.78 -0.36
CA PHE A 216 4.43 -19.75 -1.11
C PHE A 216 3.40 -20.39 -2.06
N CYS A 217 2.12 -20.12 -1.83
CA CYS A 217 1.09 -20.32 -2.84
C CYS A 217 0.96 -19.02 -3.64
N ILE A 218 1.46 -19.00 -4.87
CA ILE A 218 1.20 -17.92 -5.82
C ILE A 218 -0.05 -18.32 -6.60
N SER A 219 -1.17 -17.64 -6.36
CA SER A 219 -2.35 -17.73 -7.21
C SER A 219 -2.25 -16.63 -8.29
N ALA A 220 -1.97 -17.03 -9.53
CA ALA A 220 -2.06 -16.12 -10.67
C ALA A 220 -3.52 -16.06 -11.12
N PHE A 221 -4.12 -14.87 -11.08
CA PHE A 221 -5.42 -14.61 -11.69
C PHE A 221 -5.20 -13.94 -13.05
N PRO A 222 -5.48 -14.61 -14.18
CA PRO A 222 -5.48 -13.95 -15.47
C PRO A 222 -6.66 -12.97 -15.54
N ILE A 223 -6.37 -11.73 -15.95
CA ILE A 223 -7.35 -10.67 -16.15
C ILE A 223 -8.21 -11.06 -17.37
N GLY A 224 -9.49 -11.38 -17.15
CA GLY A 224 -10.46 -11.56 -18.24
C GLY A 224 -11.45 -12.73 -18.16
N LEU A 225 -11.56 -13.48 -17.07
CA LEU A 225 -12.53 -14.59 -16.99
C LEU A 225 -13.88 -14.17 -16.40
N LYS A 226 -14.95 -14.40 -17.17
CA LYS A 226 -16.35 -14.40 -16.69
C LYS A 226 -16.52 -15.48 -15.61
N GLN A 227 -17.44 -15.24 -14.67
CA GLN A 227 -17.75 -16.13 -13.54
C GLN A 227 -17.88 -17.60 -13.97
N GLY A 228 -17.09 -18.50 -13.37
CA GLY A 228 -17.35 -19.94 -13.42
C GLY A 228 -16.20 -20.91 -13.74
N GLN A 229 -14.92 -20.53 -13.74
CA GLN A 229 -13.84 -21.49 -13.99
C GLN A 229 -12.76 -21.54 -12.91
N SER A 230 -12.35 -22.77 -12.58
CA SER A 230 -11.47 -23.19 -11.50
C SER A 230 -10.04 -22.67 -11.64
N CYS A 231 -9.46 -22.19 -10.52
CA CYS A 231 -8.11 -21.62 -10.47
C CYS A 231 -7.03 -22.73 -10.50
N VAL A 232 -6.08 -22.66 -11.44
CA VAL A 232 -4.94 -23.60 -11.53
C VAL A 232 -3.88 -23.22 -10.49
N ARG A 233 -3.54 -24.15 -9.59
CA ARG A 233 -2.58 -23.93 -8.50
C ARG A 233 -1.25 -24.62 -8.83
N ILE A 234 -0.21 -23.84 -9.12
CA ILE A 234 1.15 -24.37 -9.34
C ILE A 234 1.94 -24.24 -8.03
N LYS A 235 2.53 -25.35 -7.58
CA LYS A 235 3.34 -25.42 -6.35
C LYS A 235 4.82 -25.47 -6.74
N VAL A 236 5.55 -24.37 -6.51
CA VAL A 236 7.00 -24.31 -6.77
C VAL A 236 7.76 -24.49 -5.45
N ARG A 237 8.72 -25.42 -5.43
CA ARG A 237 9.60 -25.69 -4.29
C ARG A 237 11.02 -25.29 -4.66
N VAL A 238 11.57 -24.27 -3.98
CA VAL A 238 12.95 -23.82 -4.17
C VAL A 238 13.81 -24.47 -3.08
N HIS A 239 14.84 -25.24 -3.47
CA HIS A 239 15.88 -25.72 -2.54
C HIS A 239 17.08 -24.78 -2.65
N SER A 240 17.59 -24.29 -1.52
CA SER A 240 18.84 -23.55 -1.46
C SER A 240 20.02 -24.53 -1.39
N ALA A 241 20.85 -24.57 -2.43
CA ALA A 241 22.15 -25.22 -2.36
C ALA A 241 23.13 -24.30 -1.62
N THR A 242 23.76 -24.80 -0.55
CA THR A 242 24.87 -24.13 0.13
C THR A 242 26.14 -24.23 -0.70
N PRO A 243 26.94 -23.15 -0.84
CA PRO A 243 28.21 -23.24 -1.54
C PRO A 243 29.25 -23.96 -0.67
N SER A 244 29.84 -25.04 -1.19
CA SER A 244 31.03 -25.69 -0.61
C SER A 244 32.23 -24.77 -0.76
N ARG A 245 32.93 -24.49 0.34
CA ARG A 245 34.26 -23.87 0.33
C ARG A 245 35.24 -24.78 -0.42
N ALA A 246 36.04 -24.19 -1.30
CA ALA A 246 37.33 -24.70 -1.76
C ALA A 246 38.39 -23.65 -1.41
#